data_AF-A0A7S0Z6J0-F1
#
_entry.id   AF-A0A7S0Z6J0-F1
#
_cell.length_a   1.000
_cell.length_b   1.000
_cell.length_c   1.000
_cell.angle_alpha   90.00
_cell.angle_beta   90.00
_cell.angle_gamma   90.00
#
_symmetry.space_group_name_H-M   'P 1'
#
loop_
_entity.id
_entity.type
_entity.pdbx_description
1 polymer ?
#
loop_
_entity_poly.entity_id
_entity_poly.type
_entity_poly.pdbx_seq_one_letter_code
_entity_poly.pdbx_strand_id
1 'polypeptide(L)'
;CILRGDDSVGEFYSIAVTNGRQQADTGTKMIHLGKRTRSRIISKGISAGKSNNTYRGLVSINRKADKARNFTQCDSLLIGDRCGAHTVPYVENRRADAQLEHEATTTKLSDDQMFYVRQRGIGEE
;
A
#
# COMPACT_ATOMS: atom_id res chain seq x y z
N CYS A 1 13.70 -1.66 1.18
CA CYS A 1 14.54 -1.71 2.39
C CYS A 1 15.14 -3.11 2.55
N ILE A 2 16.42 -3.21 2.93
CA ILE A 2 17.09 -4.48 3.25
C ILE A 2 17.42 -4.47 4.75
N LEU A 3 16.72 -5.30 5.52
CA LEU A 3 16.84 -5.41 6.97
C LEU A 3 17.90 -6.47 7.31
N ARG A 4 19.17 -6.08 7.17
CA ARG A 4 20.32 -6.98 7.33
C ARG A 4 20.68 -7.24 8.80
N GLY A 5 20.61 -6.21 9.65
CA GLY A 5 20.94 -6.34 11.06
C GLY A 5 19.81 -7.01 11.86
N ASP A 6 20.18 -7.70 12.93
CA ASP A 6 19.22 -8.14 13.93
C ASP A 6 18.49 -6.92 14.53
N ASP A 7 17.22 -7.08 14.87
CA ASP A 7 16.32 -6.06 15.41
C ASP A 7 16.09 -4.83 14.52
N SER A 8 16.58 -4.84 13.28
CA SER A 8 16.41 -3.71 12.35
C SER A 8 14.95 -3.49 11.95
N VAL A 9 14.60 -2.22 11.75
CA VAL A 9 13.25 -1.75 11.45
C VAL A 9 13.24 -1.03 10.12
N GLY A 10 12.23 -1.30 9.28
CA GLY A 10 12.04 -0.62 8.01
C GLY A 10 10.60 -0.16 7.83
N GLU A 11 10.40 1.11 7.53
CA GLU A 11 9.08 1.66 7.29
C GLU A 11 8.99 2.30 5.92
N PHE A 12 7.82 2.22 5.30
CA PHE A 12 7.54 2.82 4.01
C PHE A 12 6.14 3.42 4.01
N TYR A 13 6.07 4.70 3.65
CA TYR A 13 4.85 5.46 3.52
C TYR A 13 4.81 6.06 2.13
N SER A 14 3.75 5.82 1.38
CA SER A 14 3.60 6.32 0.02
C SER A 14 2.20 6.86 -0.22
N ILE A 15 2.13 7.97 -0.94
CA ILE A 15 0.92 8.50 -1.53
C ILE A 15 1.17 8.63 -3.03
N ALA A 16 0.38 7.95 -3.85
CA ALA A 16 0.46 8.01 -5.30
C ALA A 16 -0.87 8.54 -5.84
N VAL A 17 -0.83 9.64 -6.59
CA VAL A 17 -2.02 10.25 -7.23
C VAL A 17 -1.87 10.17 -8.73
N THR A 18 -2.92 9.74 -9.42
CA THR A 18 -2.96 9.70 -10.88
C THR A 18 -4.28 10.29 -11.38
N ASN A 19 -4.22 11.02 -12.49
CA ASN A 19 -5.39 11.61 -13.15
C ASN A 19 -5.27 11.54 -14.69
N GLY A 20 -6.37 11.76 -15.39
CA GLY A 20 -6.40 11.79 -16.85
C GLY A 20 -6.11 10.42 -17.43
N ARG A 21 -4.97 10.24 -18.09
CA ARG A 21 -4.50 8.94 -18.65
C ARG A 21 -3.17 8.50 -18.04
N GLN A 22 -2.79 9.06 -16.89
CA GLN A 22 -1.54 8.71 -16.21
C GLN A 22 -1.53 7.25 -15.78
N GLN A 23 -0.33 6.68 -15.73
CA GLN A 23 -0.08 5.34 -15.24
C GLN A 23 1.03 5.42 -14.20
N ALA A 24 0.81 4.81 -13.04
CA ALA A 24 1.81 4.68 -11.99
C ALA A 24 1.89 3.22 -11.54
N ASP A 25 3.10 2.65 -11.52
CA ASP A 25 3.40 1.39 -10.83
C ASP A 25 4.41 1.73 -9.74
N THR A 26 3.93 1.72 -8.50
CA THR A 26 4.67 2.15 -7.32
C THR A 26 4.65 1.04 -6.29
N GLY A 27 5.56 1.08 -5.32
CA GLY A 27 5.50 0.18 -4.19
C GLY A 27 6.85 0.01 -3.53
N THR A 28 7.02 -1.12 -2.84
CA THR A 28 8.19 -1.32 -1.98
C THR A 28 8.63 -2.76 -1.95
N LYS A 29 9.87 -2.97 -1.55
CA LYS A 29 10.43 -4.29 -1.24
C LYS A 29 10.98 -4.28 0.18
N MET A 30 10.40 -5.05 1.08
CA MET A 30 10.92 -5.29 2.43
C MET A 30 11.58 -6.66 2.47
N ILE A 31 12.91 -6.67 2.59
CA ILE A 31 13.72 -7.89 2.60
C ILE A 31 14.26 -8.10 4.01
N HIS A 32 13.73 -9.10 4.72
CA HIS A 32 14.12 -9.45 6.07
C HIS A 32 15.22 -10.51 6.06
N LEU A 33 16.40 -10.16 6.58
CA LEU A 33 17.57 -11.06 6.67
C LEU A 33 17.98 -11.33 8.12
N GLY A 34 17.99 -10.30 8.97
CA GLY A 34 18.31 -10.40 10.39
C GLY A 34 17.15 -10.93 11.25
N LYS A 35 17.47 -11.38 12.46
CA LYS A 35 16.49 -11.85 13.45
C LYS A 35 15.68 -10.68 14.01
N ARG A 36 14.43 -10.94 14.41
CA ARG A 36 13.49 -10.00 15.05
C ARG A 36 13.30 -8.69 14.27
N THR A 37 13.49 -8.74 12.96
CA THR A 37 13.32 -7.59 12.07
C THR A 37 11.85 -7.25 11.93
N ARG A 38 11.56 -5.95 11.85
CA ARG A 38 10.18 -5.43 11.76
C ARG A 38 10.03 -4.55 10.53
N SER A 39 8.92 -4.68 9.82
CA SER A 39 8.58 -3.74 8.77
C SER A 39 7.13 -3.28 8.79
N ARG A 40 6.93 -2.02 8.41
CA ARG A 40 5.61 -1.42 8.24
C ARG A 40 5.52 -0.78 6.86
N ILE A 41 4.47 -1.11 6.14
CA ILE A 41 4.19 -0.56 4.81
C ILE A 41 2.81 0.06 4.85
N ILE A 42 2.70 1.35 4.53
CA ILE A 42 1.43 2.03 4.30
C ILE A 42 1.50 2.68 2.91
N SER A 43 0.62 2.23 2.02
CA SER A 43 0.49 2.81 0.68
C SER A 43 -0.92 3.33 0.48
N LYS A 44 -1.05 4.58 0.05
CA LYS A 44 -2.33 5.20 -0.31
C LYS A 44 -2.32 5.57 -1.79
N GLY A 45 -3.12 4.89 -2.60
CA GLY A 45 -3.30 5.16 -4.02
C GLY A 45 -4.56 5.97 -4.26
N ILE A 46 -4.48 7.04 -5.05
CA ILE A 46 -5.63 7.80 -5.54
C ILE A 46 -5.61 7.74 -7.07
N SER A 47 -6.73 7.37 -7.66
CA SER A 47 -6.90 7.25 -9.12
C SER A 47 -8.11 8.04 -9.58
N ALA A 48 -7.97 8.85 -10.62
CA ALA A 48 -9.00 9.77 -11.10
C ALA A 48 -9.08 9.82 -12.63
N GLY A 49 -10.24 10.22 -13.17
CA GLY A 49 -10.42 10.34 -14.62
C GLY A 49 -10.39 8.96 -15.31
N LYS A 50 -9.37 8.70 -16.14
CA LYS A 50 -9.13 7.42 -16.85
C LYS A 50 -7.75 6.82 -16.51
N SER A 51 -7.18 7.19 -15.37
CA SER A 51 -5.83 6.78 -14.98
C SER A 51 -5.79 5.36 -14.44
N ASN A 52 -4.59 4.78 -14.37
CA ASN A 52 -4.34 3.52 -13.68
C ASN A 52 -3.24 3.70 -12.65
N ASN A 53 -3.53 3.32 -11.42
CA ASN A 53 -2.58 3.32 -10.32
C ASN A 53 -2.38 1.89 -9.83
N THR A 54 -1.14 1.43 -9.79
CA THR A 54 -0.78 0.09 -9.34
C THR A 54 0.16 0.22 -8.15
N TYR A 55 -0.22 -0.41 -7.04
CA TYR A 55 0.69 -0.74 -5.97
C TYR A 55 1.25 -2.15 -6.18
N ARG A 56 2.58 -2.29 -6.17
CA ARG A 56 3.31 -3.56 -6.28
C ARG A 56 4.31 -3.70 -5.14
N GLY A 57 4.00 -4.58 -4.20
CA GLY A 57 4.81 -4.78 -3.00
C GLY A 57 5.46 -6.16 -2.94
N LEU A 58 6.68 -6.27 -2.41
CA LEU A 58 7.29 -7.53 -2.01
C LEU A 58 7.66 -7.51 -0.53
N VAL A 59 7.22 -8.52 0.22
CA VAL A 59 7.74 -8.84 1.56
C VAL A 59 8.41 -10.20 1.49
N SER A 60 9.73 -10.24 1.70
CA SER A 60 10.52 -11.47 1.62
C SER A 60 11.20 -11.75 2.96
N ILE A 61 10.85 -12.89 3.58
CA ILE A 61 11.40 -13.36 4.85
C ILE A 61 12.39 -14.51 4.59
N ASN A 62 13.67 -14.27 4.85
CA ASN A 62 14.70 -15.29 4.67
C ASN A 62 14.79 -16.29 5.83
N ARG A 63 15.41 -17.45 5.57
CA ARG A 63 15.56 -18.56 6.53
C ARG A 63 16.25 -18.20 7.86
N LYS A 64 17.04 -17.12 7.89
CA LYS A 64 17.74 -16.63 9.09
C LYS A 64 16.93 -15.59 9.89
N ALA A 65 15.86 -15.06 9.32
CA ALA A 65 15.05 -13.99 9.91
C ALA A 65 14.05 -14.53 10.94
N ASP A 66 14.57 -15.09 12.03
CA ASP A 66 13.81 -15.59 13.19
C ASP A 66 12.88 -14.51 13.74
N LYS A 67 11.62 -14.86 14.03
CA LYS A 67 10.60 -13.94 14.60
C LYS A 67 10.44 -12.61 13.85
N ALA A 68 10.57 -12.62 12.52
CA ALA A 68 10.33 -11.44 11.71
C ALA A 68 8.85 -11.04 11.73
N ARG A 69 8.56 -9.73 11.65
CA ARG A 69 7.20 -9.18 11.63
C ARG A 69 7.03 -8.19 10.48
N ASN A 70 5.90 -8.28 9.78
CA ASN A 70 5.49 -7.30 8.78
C ASN A 70 4.02 -6.93 8.96
N PHE A 71 3.73 -5.64 8.81
CA PHE A 71 2.38 -5.12 8.63
C PHE A 71 2.34 -4.31 7.33
N THR A 72 1.44 -4.68 6.41
CA THR A 72 1.24 -4.00 5.14
C THR A 72 -0.21 -3.55 5.00
N GLN A 73 -0.41 -2.27 4.74
CA GLN A 73 -1.72 -1.68 4.47
C GLN A 73 -1.69 -0.94 3.13
N CYS A 74 -2.60 -1.32 2.25
CA CYS A 74 -2.77 -0.73 0.93
C CYS A 74 -4.19 -0.15 0.80
N ASP A 75 -4.33 1.17 0.87
CA ASP A 75 -5.62 1.84 0.70
C ASP A 75 -5.68 2.45 -0.70
N SER A 76 -6.76 2.21 -1.44
CA SER A 76 -7.00 2.79 -2.77
C SER A 76 -8.29 3.60 -2.78
N LEU A 77 -8.24 4.82 -3.30
CA LEU A 77 -9.39 5.69 -3.51
C LEU A 77 -9.60 5.92 -5.01
N LEU A 78 -10.79 5.57 -5.51
CA LEU A 78 -11.19 5.85 -6.89
C LEU A 78 -12.11 7.07 -6.93
N ILE A 79 -11.77 8.00 -7.82
CA ILE A 79 -12.55 9.20 -8.12
C ILE A 79 -13.12 9.05 -9.54
N GLY A 80 -14.42 8.83 -9.62
CA GLY A 80 -15.14 8.53 -10.85
C GLY A 80 -15.30 7.04 -11.13
N ASP A 81 -15.71 6.71 -12.35
CA ASP A 81 -16.13 5.38 -12.80
C ASP A 81 -15.21 4.77 -13.88
N ARG A 82 -14.22 5.53 -14.37
CA ARG A 82 -13.34 5.12 -15.49
C ARG A 82 -11.87 4.97 -15.12
N CYS A 83 -11.50 5.21 -13.87
CA CYS A 83 -10.14 5.02 -13.38
C CYS A 83 -9.95 3.62 -12.78
N GLY A 84 -8.71 3.17 -12.68
CA GLY A 84 -8.34 1.87 -12.10
C GLY A 84 -7.36 2.02 -10.95
N ALA A 85 -7.54 1.21 -9.91
CA ALA A 85 -6.58 1.04 -8.83
C ALA A 85 -6.31 -0.47 -8.65
N HIS A 86 -5.03 -0.84 -8.67
CA HIS A 86 -4.60 -2.24 -8.68
C HIS A 86 -3.63 -2.46 -7.51
N THR A 87 -3.79 -3.58 -6.81
CA THR A 87 -2.90 -3.97 -5.70
C THR A 87 -2.35 -5.36 -5.99
N VAL A 88 -1.02 -5.45 -6.14
CA VAL A 88 -0.31 -6.69 -6.50
C VAL A 88 0.73 -7.02 -5.42
N PRO A 89 0.33 -7.75 -4.37
CA PRO A 89 1.23 -8.12 -3.29
C PRO A 89 2.00 -9.41 -3.61
N TYR A 90 3.28 -9.41 -3.25
CA TYR A 90 4.14 -10.59 -3.27
C TYR A 90 4.61 -10.85 -1.83
N VAL A 91 4.39 -12.08 -1.36
CA VAL A 91 4.86 -12.53 -0.05
C VAL A 91 5.65 -13.81 -0.23
N GLU A 92 6.92 -13.76 0.16
CA GLU A 92 7.80 -14.92 0.19
C GLU A 92 8.20 -15.20 1.63
N ASN A 93 7.70 -16.30 2.20
CA ASN A 93 8.01 -16.65 3.58
C ASN A 93 8.77 -17.98 3.67
N ARG A 94 9.96 -17.94 4.29
CA ARG A 94 10.78 -19.13 4.57
C ARG A 94 10.92 -19.41 6.08
N ARG A 95 10.02 -18.86 6.90
CA ARG A 95 10.02 -18.97 8.37
C ARG A 95 8.62 -19.26 8.90
N ALA A 96 8.48 -20.34 9.67
CA ALA A 96 7.20 -20.72 10.27
C ALA A 96 6.78 -19.78 11.42
N ASP A 97 7.74 -19.12 12.06
CA ASP A 97 7.58 -18.24 13.20
C ASP A 97 7.45 -16.75 12.82
N ALA A 98 7.37 -16.43 11.52
CA ALA A 98 7.16 -15.06 11.06
C ALA A 98 5.67 -14.66 11.16
N GLN A 99 5.42 -13.40 11.52
CA GLN A 99 4.08 -12.81 11.54
C GLN A 99 3.94 -11.81 10.41
N LEU A 100 3.04 -12.06 9.46
CA LEU A 100 2.85 -11.26 8.26
C LEU A 100 1.37 -10.91 8.13
N GLU A 101 1.06 -9.63 8.10
CA GLU A 101 -0.29 -9.11 7.93
C GLU A 101 -0.33 -8.24 6.68
N HIS A 102 -1.28 -8.51 5.78
CA HIS A 102 -1.52 -7.71 4.58
C HIS A 102 -3.00 -7.37 4.47
N GLU A 103 -3.29 -6.07 4.48
CA GLU A 103 -4.62 -5.53 4.30
C GLU A 103 -4.66 -4.65 3.06
N ALA A 104 -5.71 -4.80 2.26
CA ALA A 104 -5.96 -3.97 1.10
C ALA A 104 -7.42 -3.53 1.08
N THR A 105 -7.65 -2.22 1.09
CA THR A 105 -8.99 -1.62 1.09
C THR A 105 -9.16 -0.74 -0.14
N THR A 106 -10.29 -0.90 -0.82
CA THR A 106 -10.67 -0.03 -1.94
C THR A 106 -11.91 0.76 -1.58
N THR A 107 -11.84 2.07 -1.76
CA THR A 107 -12.93 3.02 -1.52
C THR A 107 -13.21 3.78 -2.81
N LYS A 108 -14.49 3.97 -3.12
CA LYS A 108 -14.92 4.92 -4.15
C LYS A 108 -15.40 6.18 -3.44
N LEU A 109 -15.05 7.35 -3.95
CA LEU A 109 -15.61 8.60 -3.44
C LEU A 109 -17.14 8.56 -3.63
N SER A 110 -17.88 8.73 -2.54
CA SER A 110 -19.33 8.65 -2.53
C SER A 110 -19.95 9.96 -3.02
N ASP A 111 -20.89 9.85 -3.96
CA ASP A 111 -21.64 11.02 -4.47
C ASP A 111 -22.47 11.67 -3.35
N ASP A 112 -22.99 10.89 -2.40
CA ASP A 112 -23.73 11.40 -1.23
C ASP A 112 -22.81 12.19 -0.28
N GLN A 113 -21.59 11.71 -0.06
CA GLN A 113 -20.59 12.43 0.74
C GLN A 113 -20.23 13.76 0.07
N MET A 114 -20.06 13.76 -1.26
CA MET A 114 -19.81 14.98 -2.02
C MET A 114 -21.01 15.94 -1.98
N PHE A 115 -22.24 15.42 -2.12
CA PHE A 115 -23.46 16.22 -2.03
C PHE A 115 -23.61 16.90 -0.66
N TYR A 116 -23.35 16.16 0.42
CA TYR A 116 -23.43 16.68 1.78
C TYR A 116 -22.43 17.81 2.05
N VAL A 117 -21.19 17.65 1.57
CA VAL A 117 -20.14 18.67 1.68
C VAL A 117 -20.52 19.92 0.88
N ARG A 118 -21.07 19.76 -0.34
CA ARG A 118 -21.58 20.86 -1.16
C ARG A 118 -22.73 21.62 -0.53
N GLN A 119 -23.67 20.91 0.10
CA GLN A 119 -24.80 21.54 0.80
C GLN A 119 -24.32 22.49 1.92
N ARG A 120 -23.12 22.26 2.47
CA ARG A 120 -22.48 23.09 3.48
C ARG A 120 -21.66 24.25 2.92
N GLY A 121 -21.78 24.52 1.61
CA GLY A 121 -21.13 25.63 0.94
C GLY A 121 -19.67 25.38 0.54
N ILE A 122 -19.19 24.13 0.59
CA ILE A 122 -17.83 23.75 0.18
C ILE A 122 -17.88 23.35 -1.31
N GLY A 123 -17.02 23.98 -2.12
CA GLY A 123 -16.91 23.74 -3.57
C GLY A 123 -16.37 22.34 -3.92
N GLU A 124 -16.37 22.02 -5.22
CA GLU A 124 -15.94 20.71 -5.75
C GLU A 124 -14.43 20.63 -6.07
N GLU A 125 -13.68 21.73 -5.88
CA GLU A 125 -12.24 21.82 -6.19
C GLU A 125 -11.31 21.15 -5.16
#